data_AF-A0A1P8ENA5-F1
#
_entry.id   AF-A0A1P8ENA5-F1
#
_cell.length_a   1.000
_cell.length_b   1.000
_cell.length_c   1.000
_cell.angle_alpha   90.00
_cell.angle_beta   90.00
_cell.angle_gamma   90.00
#
_symmetry.space_group_name_H-M   'P 1'
#
loop_
_entity.id
_entity.type
_entity.pdbx_description
1 polymer ?
#
loop_
_entity_poly.entity_id
_entity_poly.type
_entity_poly.pdbx_seq_one_letter_code
_entity_poly.pdbx_strand_id
1 'polypeptide(L)'
;MSTEKTIIELVGISKVSSALSSIETKDLTEKVFLAFHRYRHGCIKFLIKNVFFADYGDGKGWQITRYKTIDELSADLQVVDYLIAPFELLRKEIEIIELKTSNDCCSPNAFQIVQDHVKAQSDAVSVRRESNIQPVEYWQGRLDSYEDVNHFIRNKTQIL
;
A
#
# COMPACT_ATOMS: atom_id res chain seq x y z
N MET A 1 5.90 -7.90 -12.16
CA MET A 1 5.61 -7.54 -10.76
C MET A 1 4.42 -8.36 -10.31
N SER A 2 4.43 -8.89 -9.10
CA SER A 2 3.28 -9.60 -8.52
C SER A 2 2.28 -8.61 -7.91
N THR A 3 0.99 -8.94 -7.92
CA THR A 3 -0.08 -8.10 -7.36
C THR A 3 0.14 -7.81 -5.88
N GLU A 4 0.64 -8.79 -5.14
CA GLU A 4 0.99 -8.71 -3.72
C GLU A 4 2.04 -7.64 -3.46
N LYS A 5 3.10 -7.65 -4.27
CA LYS A 5 4.17 -6.65 -4.15
C LYS A 5 3.65 -5.25 -4.44
N THR A 6 2.82 -5.10 -5.46
CA THR A 6 2.15 -3.83 -5.79
C THR A 6 1.23 -3.35 -4.66
N ILE A 7 0.45 -4.25 -4.04
CA ILE A 7 -0.38 -3.93 -2.87
C ILE A 7 0.47 -3.41 -1.72
N ILE A 8 1.57 -4.10 -1.40
CA ILE A 8 2.47 -3.72 -0.30
C ILE A 8 3.15 -2.38 -0.60
N GLU A 9 3.61 -2.14 -1.83
CA GLU A 9 4.20 -0.87 -2.26
C GLU A 9 3.20 0.30 -2.21
N LEU A 10 1.93 0.06 -2.56
CA LEU A 10 0.90 1.10 -2.58
C LEU A 10 0.32 1.44 -1.20
N VAL A 11 0.13 0.43 -0.36
CA VAL A 11 -0.60 0.55 0.91
C VAL A 11 0.35 0.64 2.10
N GLY A 12 1.54 0.04 1.99
CA GLY A 12 2.56 -0.03 3.03
C GLY A 12 2.43 -1.29 3.89
N ILE A 13 3.59 -1.85 4.27
CA ILE A 13 3.72 -3.09 5.07
C ILE A 13 2.87 -3.04 6.34
N SER A 14 2.98 -1.96 7.13
CA SER A 14 2.27 -1.83 8.41
C SER A 14 0.76 -2.01 8.29
N LYS A 15 0.13 -1.43 7.26
CA LYS A 15 -1.31 -1.55 7.04
C LYS A 15 -1.70 -2.96 6.59
N VAL A 16 -0.91 -3.58 5.71
CA VAL A 16 -1.16 -4.95 5.25
C VAL A 16 -0.98 -5.93 6.42
N SER A 17 0.09 -5.79 7.22
CA SER A 17 0.33 -6.62 8.42
C SER A 17 -0.78 -6.46 9.47
N SER A 18 -1.29 -5.24 9.68
CA SER A 18 -2.44 -5.01 10.57
C SER A 18 -3.71 -5.70 10.07
N ALA A 19 -4.00 -5.63 8.76
CA ALA A 19 -5.12 -6.33 8.15
C ALA A 19 -4.97 -7.86 8.27
N LEU A 20 -3.78 -8.40 8.02
CA LEU A 20 -3.49 -9.83 8.21
C LEU A 20 -3.67 -10.26 9.66
N SER A 21 -3.23 -9.45 10.62
CA SER A 21 -3.33 -9.75 12.06
C SER A 21 -4.77 -9.68 12.59
N SER A 22 -5.62 -8.85 11.97
CA SER A 22 -7.04 -8.73 12.32
C SER A 22 -7.86 -9.97 11.95
N ILE A 23 -7.32 -10.83 11.10
CA ILE A 23 -7.95 -12.09 10.74
C ILE A 23 -7.60 -13.13 11.80
N GLU A 24 -8.55 -13.40 12.69
CA GLU A 24 -8.42 -14.52 13.62
C GLU A 24 -8.22 -15.83 12.83
N THR A 25 -7.06 -16.44 13.04
CA THR A 25 -6.54 -17.61 12.30
C THR A 25 -7.28 -18.91 12.57
N LYS A 26 -8.35 -18.89 13.38
CA LYS A 26 -9.09 -20.10 13.78
C LYS A 26 -9.91 -20.73 12.64
N ASP A 27 -10.23 -19.99 11.58
CA ASP A 27 -11.03 -20.46 10.43
C ASP A 27 -10.22 -20.60 9.12
N LEU A 28 -8.92 -20.90 9.20
CA LEU A 28 -8.03 -21.04 8.02
C LEU A 28 -8.28 -22.26 7.12
N THR A 29 -9.38 -23.00 7.30
CA THR A 29 -9.75 -24.08 6.36
C THR A 29 -10.31 -23.55 5.03
N GLU A 30 -10.58 -22.25 4.95
CA GLU A 30 -11.24 -21.60 3.82
C GLU A 30 -10.31 -20.59 3.13
N LYS A 31 -10.40 -20.45 1.80
CA LYS A 31 -9.53 -19.53 1.04
C LYS A 31 -9.93 -18.08 1.33
N VAL A 32 -9.09 -17.39 2.08
CA VAL A 32 -9.24 -15.96 2.36
C VAL A 32 -8.50 -15.15 1.28
N PHE A 33 -9.20 -14.17 0.71
CA PHE A 33 -8.61 -13.12 -0.11
C PHE A 33 -8.72 -11.80 0.63
N LEU A 34 -7.84 -10.85 0.31
CA LEU A 34 -7.93 -9.49 0.80
C LEU A 34 -7.91 -8.53 -0.37
N ALA A 35 -8.81 -7.57 -0.34
CA ALA A 35 -8.84 -6.46 -1.28
C ALA A 35 -8.28 -5.20 -0.61
N PHE A 36 -7.52 -4.40 -1.36
CA PHE A 36 -6.99 -3.13 -0.88
C PHE A 36 -7.22 -2.05 -1.92
N HIS A 37 -7.60 -0.86 -1.46
CA HIS A 37 -7.71 0.33 -2.30
C HIS A 37 -6.74 1.40 -1.80
N ARG A 38 -6.18 2.17 -2.74
CA ARG A 38 -5.18 3.20 -2.44
C ARG A 38 -5.65 4.23 -1.41
N TYR A 39 -6.94 4.56 -1.41
CA TYR A 39 -7.53 5.61 -0.57
C TYR A 39 -8.62 5.12 0.39
N ARG A 40 -9.11 3.90 0.21
CA ARG A 40 -10.25 3.35 0.97
C ARG A 40 -9.74 2.17 1.76
N HIS A 41 -9.71 2.34 3.07
CA HIS A 41 -9.42 1.27 4.00
C HIS A 41 -10.61 0.30 3.98
N GLY A 42 -10.51 -0.80 3.24
CA GLY A 42 -11.52 -1.84 3.26
C GLY A 42 -10.87 -3.16 2.91
N CYS A 43 -10.74 -4.04 3.90
CA CYS A 43 -10.08 -5.33 3.79
C CYS A 43 -11.16 -6.41 3.62
N ILE A 44 -11.48 -6.75 2.38
CA ILE A 44 -12.60 -7.66 2.13
C ILE A 44 -12.13 -9.11 2.19
N LYS A 45 -12.54 -9.86 3.23
CA LYS A 45 -12.22 -11.30 3.41
C LYS A 45 -13.37 -12.20 3.00
N PHE A 46 -13.06 -13.19 2.16
CA PHE A 46 -14.00 -14.19 1.66
C PHE A 46 -13.77 -15.57 2.29
N LEU A 47 -14.86 -16.31 2.47
CA LEU A 47 -14.93 -17.63 3.10
C LEU A 47 -15.62 -18.58 2.10
N ILE A 48 -15.03 -19.74 1.79
CA ILE A 48 -15.53 -20.64 0.74
C ILE A 48 -16.46 -21.68 1.34
N LYS A 49 -17.77 -21.34 1.32
CA LYS A 49 -18.92 -22.27 1.33
C LYS A 49 -20.14 -21.67 0.62
N ASN A 50 -20.03 -21.33 -0.67
CA ASN A 50 -21.06 -20.70 -1.52
C ASN A 50 -21.62 -19.34 -1.05
N VAL A 51 -21.10 -18.78 0.05
CA VAL A 51 -21.54 -17.50 0.63
C VAL A 51 -20.30 -16.65 0.90
N PHE A 52 -20.22 -15.51 0.23
CA PHE A 52 -19.11 -14.58 0.34
C PHE A 52 -19.41 -13.58 1.45
N PHE A 53 -18.57 -13.54 2.48
CA PHE A 53 -18.63 -12.49 3.49
C PHE A 53 -17.71 -11.34 3.09
N ALA A 54 -17.96 -10.14 3.60
CA ALA A 54 -17.15 -8.96 3.41
C ALA A 54 -17.13 -8.13 4.69
N ASP A 55 -15.95 -7.67 5.09
CA ASP A 55 -15.81 -6.58 6.05
C ASP A 55 -15.23 -5.39 5.29
N TYR A 56 -15.93 -4.25 5.33
CA TYR A 56 -15.53 -3.04 4.62
C TYR A 56 -14.69 -2.10 5.49
N GLY A 57 -14.39 -2.48 6.74
CA GLY A 57 -13.66 -1.62 7.68
C GLY A 57 -14.48 -0.42 8.17
N ASP A 58 -15.80 -0.44 8.00
CA ASP A 58 -16.73 0.63 8.41
C ASP A 58 -17.25 0.44 9.85
N GLY A 59 -16.70 -0.53 10.59
CA GLY A 59 -17.10 -0.87 11.95
C GLY A 59 -18.39 -1.70 12.04
N LYS A 60 -19.02 -2.06 10.92
CA LYS A 60 -20.21 -2.94 10.92
C LYS A 60 -19.86 -4.44 10.91
N GLY A 61 -18.59 -4.78 10.78
CA GLY A 61 -18.10 -6.16 10.78
C GLY A 61 -18.53 -6.95 9.54
N TRP A 62 -18.55 -8.28 9.68
CA TRP A 62 -18.79 -9.22 8.59
C TRP A 62 -20.22 -9.17 8.05
N GLN A 63 -20.36 -8.92 6.75
CA GLN A 63 -21.64 -8.89 6.04
C GLN A 63 -21.67 -9.94 4.93
N ILE A 64 -22.81 -10.62 4.78
CA ILE A 64 -23.05 -11.50 3.63
C ILE A 64 -23.17 -10.63 2.39
N THR A 65 -22.38 -10.95 1.37
CA THR A 65 -22.45 -10.30 0.07
C THR A 65 -23.35 -11.05 -0.88
N ARG A 66 -23.75 -10.36 -1.96
CA ARG A 66 -24.60 -10.90 -3.03
C ARG A 66 -23.85 -11.70 -4.10
N TYR A 67 -22.52 -11.69 -4.06
CA TYR A 67 -21.68 -12.25 -5.14
C TYR A 67 -21.75 -13.77 -5.15
N LYS A 68 -21.68 -14.38 -6.34
CA LYS A 68 -21.75 -15.84 -6.51
C LYS A 68 -20.39 -16.46 -6.79
N THR A 69 -19.45 -15.68 -7.32
CA THR A 69 -18.07 -16.11 -7.57
C THR A 69 -17.06 -15.03 -7.17
N ILE A 70 -15.80 -15.45 -6.97
CA ILE A 70 -14.70 -14.53 -6.74
C ILE A 70 -14.41 -13.67 -7.98
N ASP A 71 -14.68 -14.19 -9.19
CA ASP A 71 -14.44 -13.48 -10.44
C ASP A 71 -15.43 -12.33 -10.63
N GLU A 72 -16.71 -12.53 -10.29
CA GLU A 72 -17.73 -11.48 -10.30
C GLU A 72 -17.36 -10.33 -9.36
N LEU A 73 -16.97 -10.68 -8.14
CA LEU A 73 -16.50 -9.70 -7.18
C LEU A 73 -15.22 -9.01 -7.66
N SER A 74 -14.26 -9.78 -8.19
CA SER A 74 -12.97 -9.24 -8.67
C SER A 74 -13.18 -8.21 -9.77
N ALA A 75 -14.08 -8.48 -10.71
CA ALA A 75 -14.45 -7.54 -11.75
C ALA A 75 -15.04 -6.24 -11.17
N ASP A 76 -16.00 -6.35 -10.23
CA ASP A 76 -16.61 -5.17 -9.60
C ASP A 76 -15.59 -4.35 -8.78
N LEU A 77 -14.69 -5.03 -8.08
CA LEU A 77 -13.63 -4.40 -7.28
C LEU A 77 -12.57 -3.73 -8.16
N GLN A 78 -12.24 -4.29 -9.31
CA GLN A 78 -11.33 -3.65 -10.28
C GLN A 78 -11.91 -2.35 -10.83
N VAL A 79 -13.22 -2.27 -11.06
CA VAL A 79 -13.89 -1.03 -11.53
C VAL A 79 -13.73 0.11 -10.52
N VAL A 80 -13.58 -0.22 -9.23
CA VAL A 80 -13.35 0.75 -8.15
C VAL A 80 -11.91 0.75 -7.65
N ASP A 81 -10.94 0.33 -8.47
CA ASP A 81 -9.49 0.35 -8.22
C ASP A 81 -9.01 -0.45 -6.99
N TYR A 82 -9.75 -1.49 -6.59
CA TYR A 82 -9.27 -2.42 -5.57
C TYR A 82 -8.36 -3.48 -6.19
N LEU A 83 -7.23 -3.71 -5.52
CA LEU A 83 -6.33 -4.82 -5.81
C LEU A 83 -6.62 -5.97 -4.86
N ILE A 84 -6.79 -7.17 -5.41
CA ILE A 84 -7.11 -8.38 -4.64
C ILE A 84 -5.93 -9.31 -4.67
N ALA A 85 -5.56 -9.85 -3.50
CA ALA A 85 -4.60 -10.92 -3.41
C ALA A 85 -5.00 -11.97 -2.35
N PRO A 86 -4.63 -13.25 -2.54
CA PRO A 86 -4.83 -14.27 -1.52
C PRO A 86 -4.07 -13.92 -0.24
N PHE A 87 -4.69 -14.18 0.92
CA PHE A 87 -4.11 -13.96 2.24
C PHE A 87 -2.73 -14.62 2.38
N GLU A 88 -2.63 -15.90 1.98
CA GLU A 88 -1.39 -16.68 2.09
C GLU A 88 -0.25 -16.11 1.22
N LEU A 89 -0.58 -15.51 0.07
CA LEU A 89 0.44 -14.92 -0.80
C LEU A 89 0.92 -13.57 -0.26
N LEU A 90 0.01 -12.74 0.25
CA LEU A 90 0.37 -11.48 0.92
C LEU A 90 1.23 -11.73 2.14
N ARG A 91 0.89 -12.74 2.95
CA ARG A 91 1.68 -13.13 4.12
C ARG A 91 3.10 -13.54 3.72
N LYS A 92 3.23 -14.43 2.74
CA LYS A 92 4.54 -14.86 2.23
C LYS A 92 5.37 -13.70 1.67
N GLU A 93 4.74 -12.78 0.95
CA GLU A 93 5.45 -11.64 0.38
C GLU A 93 5.96 -10.69 1.48
N ILE A 94 5.17 -10.46 2.55
CA ILE A 94 5.64 -9.71 3.72
C ILE A 94 6.82 -10.41 4.39
N GLU A 95 6.74 -11.72 4.62
CA GLU A 95 7.84 -12.50 5.21
C GLU A 95 9.11 -12.39 4.35
N ILE A 96 8.99 -12.42 3.01
CA ILE A 96 10.12 -12.24 2.08
C ILE A 96 10.72 -10.84 2.19
N ILE A 97 9.88 -9.80 2.28
CA ILE A 97 10.34 -8.40 2.40
C ILE A 97 11.03 -8.19 3.75
N GLU A 98 10.46 -8.70 4.83
CA GLU A 98 11.03 -8.61 6.18
C GLU A 98 12.36 -9.36 6.25
N LEU A 99 12.46 -10.56 5.67
CA LEU A 99 13.72 -11.34 5.61
C LEU A 99 14.81 -10.65 4.80
N LYS A 100 14.45 -9.98 3.69
CA LYS A 100 15.39 -9.15 2.93
C LYS A 100 15.85 -7.95 3.75
N THR A 101 14.93 -7.29 4.43
CA THR A 101 15.23 -6.13 5.29
C THR A 101 16.08 -6.53 6.50
N SER A 102 15.91 -7.74 7.04
CA SER A 102 16.73 -8.25 8.14
C SER A 102 18.10 -8.77 7.70
N ASN A 103 18.26 -9.19 6.44
CA ASN A 103 19.56 -9.59 5.89
C ASN A 103 20.35 -8.39 5.34
N ASP A 104 19.66 -7.32 4.96
CA ASP A 104 20.24 -5.98 4.77
C ASP A 104 20.45 -5.32 6.14
N CYS A 105 21.38 -5.85 6.93
CA CYS A 105 21.89 -5.25 8.17
C CYS A 105 22.69 -3.95 7.94
N CYS A 106 22.29 -3.14 6.96
CA CYS A 106 22.50 -1.71 6.99
C CYS A 106 21.11 -1.12 7.24
N SER A 107 20.79 -0.79 8.49
CA SER A 107 19.62 0.05 8.78
C SER A 107 19.66 1.20 7.78
N PRO A 108 18.58 1.52 7.04
CA PRO A 108 18.62 2.67 6.16
C PRO A 108 19.03 3.84 7.02
N ASN A 109 20.22 4.38 6.72
CA ASN A 109 20.79 5.51 7.43
C ASN A 109 19.67 6.53 7.54
N ALA A 110 19.43 7.13 8.70
CA ALA A 110 18.32 8.07 8.89
C ALA A 110 18.25 9.13 7.76
N PHE A 111 19.42 9.45 7.18
CA PHE A 111 19.56 10.24 5.96
C PHE A 111 18.91 9.64 4.70
N GLN A 112 19.05 8.35 4.43
CA GLN A 112 18.43 7.66 3.29
C GLN A 112 16.90 7.67 3.41
N ILE A 113 16.36 7.43 4.61
CA ILE A 113 14.90 7.50 4.87
C ILE A 113 14.37 8.91 4.59
N VAL A 114 15.09 9.93 5.07
CA VAL A 114 14.72 11.34 4.83
C VAL A 114 14.81 11.67 3.34
N GLN A 115 15.84 11.20 2.65
CA GLN A 115 16.03 11.43 1.22
C GLN A 115 14.91 10.78 0.37
N ASP A 116 14.53 9.55 0.71
CA ASP A 116 13.44 8.84 0.02
C ASP A 116 12.09 9.54 0.25
N HIS A 117 11.86 10.06 1.45
CA HIS A 117 10.65 10.83 1.77
C HIS A 117 10.58 12.16 1.03
N VAL A 118 11.71 12.89 0.95
CA VAL A 118 11.82 14.14 0.19
C VAL A 118 11.60 13.89 -1.30
N LYS A 119 12.16 12.81 -1.85
CA LYS A 119 11.97 12.43 -3.26
C LYS A 119 10.51 12.12 -3.57
N ALA A 120 9.84 11.32 -2.74
CA ALA A 120 8.43 10.98 -2.95
C ALA A 120 7.51 12.23 -2.92
N GLN A 121 7.81 13.20 -2.07
CA GLN A 121 7.06 14.46 -2.02
C GLN A 121 7.34 15.36 -3.24
N SER A 122 8.60 15.42 -3.70
CA SER A 122 8.99 16.13 -4.92
C SER A 122 8.31 15.57 -6.17
N ASP A 123 8.25 14.25 -6.30
CA ASP A 123 7.59 13.56 -7.42
C ASP A 123 6.08 13.86 -7.41
N ALA A 124 5.45 13.82 -6.24
CA ALA A 124 4.03 14.16 -6.08
C ALA A 124 3.71 15.62 -6.43
N VAL A 125 4.62 16.56 -6.12
CA VAL A 125 4.48 17.97 -6.50
C VAL A 125 4.67 18.17 -8.01
N SER A 126 5.63 17.46 -8.63
CA SER A 126 5.87 17.51 -10.08
C SER A 126 4.63 17.08 -10.87
N VAL A 127 4.02 15.96 -10.49
CA VAL A 127 2.79 15.46 -11.12
C VAL A 127 1.63 16.46 -10.95
N ARG A 128 1.54 17.13 -9.79
CA ARG A 128 0.50 18.15 -9.55
C ARG A 128 0.71 19.42 -10.36
N ARG A 129 1.96 19.85 -10.55
CA ARG A 129 2.33 20.95 -11.45
C ARG A 129 1.86 20.67 -12.88
N GLU A 130 2.06 19.45 -13.36
CA GLU A 130 1.65 19.03 -14.71
C GLU A 130 0.12 18.93 -14.87
N SER A 131 -0.62 18.74 -13.78
CA SER A 131 -2.09 18.59 -13.80
C SER A 131 -2.90 19.90 -13.99
N ASN A 132 -2.26 21.08 -14.04
CA ASN A 132 -2.86 22.39 -14.39
C ASN A 132 -4.07 22.89 -13.56
N ILE A 133 -4.37 22.32 -12.38
CA ILE A 133 -5.53 22.74 -11.55
C ILE A 133 -5.24 24.00 -10.70
N GLN A 134 -3.98 24.39 -10.52
CA GLN A 134 -3.55 25.54 -9.71
C GLN A 134 -2.41 26.31 -10.40
N PRO A 135 -2.13 27.58 -9.99
CA PRO A 135 -1.08 28.39 -10.60
C PRO A 135 0.26 27.66 -10.60
N VAL A 136 0.88 27.57 -11.77
CA VAL A 136 2.16 26.86 -12.01
C VAL A 136 3.24 27.35 -11.04
N GLU A 137 3.21 28.63 -10.68
CA GLU A 137 4.14 29.31 -9.76
C GLU A 137 4.10 28.76 -8.34
N TYR A 138 2.92 28.39 -7.83
CA TYR A 138 2.79 27.81 -6.47
C TYR A 138 3.45 26.44 -6.38
N TRP A 139 3.26 25.59 -7.40
CA TRP A 139 3.88 24.28 -7.46
C TRP A 139 5.36 24.34 -7.81
N GLN A 140 5.78 25.33 -8.61
CA GLN A 140 7.19 25.60 -8.87
C GLN A 140 7.94 25.95 -7.58
N GLY A 141 7.43 26.90 -6.78
CA GLY A 141 8.09 27.26 -5.51
C GLY A 141 8.16 26.11 -4.50
N ARG A 142 7.19 25.18 -4.53
CA ARG A 142 7.23 23.93 -3.75
C ARG A 142 8.33 23.00 -4.25
N LEU A 143 8.48 22.85 -5.57
CA LEU A 143 9.52 22.02 -6.19
C LEU A 143 10.91 22.55 -5.85
N ASP A 144 11.12 23.86 -6.00
CA ASP A 144 12.39 24.54 -5.71
C ASP A 144 12.79 24.33 -4.23
N SER A 145 11.82 24.38 -3.31
CA SER A 145 12.05 24.09 -1.88
C SER A 145 12.52 22.64 -1.64
N TYR A 146 12.02 21.66 -2.39
CA TYR A 146 12.48 20.27 -2.29
C TYR A 146 13.86 20.06 -2.93
N GLU A 147 14.18 20.79 -4.00
CA GLU A 147 15.51 20.81 -4.59
C GLU A 147 16.55 21.38 -3.61
N ASP A 148 16.22 22.47 -2.91
CA ASP A 148 17.07 23.04 -1.87
C ASP A 148 17.34 22.06 -0.72
N VAL A 149 16.30 21.35 -0.26
CA VAL A 149 16.44 20.31 0.76
C VAL A 149 17.31 19.15 0.26
N ASN A 150 17.12 18.71 -0.99
CA ASN A 150 17.97 17.69 -1.62
C ASN A 150 19.42 18.13 -1.74
N HIS A 151 19.66 19.41 -2.05
CA HIS A 151 21.00 19.99 -2.09
C HIS A 151 21.64 20.02 -0.70
N PHE A 152 20.87 20.36 0.33
CA PHE A 152 21.32 20.35 1.73
C PHE A 152 21.71 18.95 2.20
N ILE A 153 20.91 17.94 1.84
CA ILE A 153 21.19 16.53 2.14
C ILE A 153 22.50 16.11 1.45
N ARG A 154 22.64 16.39 0.15
CA ARG A 154 23.86 16.07 -0.63
C ARG A 154 25.12 16.70 -0.06
N ASN A 155 25.06 17.97 0.33
CA ASN A 155 26.22 18.67 0.92
C ASN A 155 26.62 18.11 2.29
N LYS A 156 25.67 17.65 3.10
CA LYS A 156 26.01 17.01 4.39
C LYS A 156 26.59 15.61 4.24
N THR A 157 26.32 14.91 3.15
CA THR A 157 26.91 13.59 2.85
C THR A 157 28.37 13.69 2.40
N GLN A 158 28.86 14.86 1.93
CA GLN A 158 30.26 15.05 1.52
C GLN A 158 31.22 15.43 2.66
N ILE A 159 30.71 15.71 3.86
CA ILE A 159 31.49 16.19 5.02
C ILE A 159 31.75 15.04 6.04
N LEU A 160 31.18 13.85 5.80
CA LEU A 160 31.43 12.62 6.56
C LEU A 160 32.29 11.65 5.74
#